data_AF-A0A7Z9H3E5-F1
#
_entry.id   AF-A0A7Z9H3E5-F1
#
_cell.length_a   1.000
_cell.length_b   1.000
_cell.length_c   1.000
_cell.angle_alpha   90.00
_cell.angle_beta   90.00
_cell.angle_gamma   90.00
#
_symmetry.space_group_name_H-M   'P 1'
#
loop_
_entity.id
_entity.type
_entity.pdbx_description
1 polymer ?
#
loop_
_entity_poly.entity_id
_entity_poly.type
_entity_poly.pdbx_seq_one_letter_code
_entity_poly.pdbx_strand_id
1 'polypeptide(L)'
;MRIGICSWSLQAENLEDLIEKVDQVGIDAVQLALDPVREGWGVDAVRLAFSEVGVEVISAMMALAGADSSPLPSLAPIHVGGRAAY
;
A
#
# COMPACT_ATOMS: atom_id res chain seq x y z
N MET A 1 -7.40 20.27 3.92
CA MET A 1 -6.35 19.38 3.38
C MET A 1 -6.51 18.03 4.06
N ARG A 2 -6.54 16.92 3.32
CA ARG A 2 -6.73 15.57 3.87
C ARG A 2 -5.50 14.73 3.54
N ILE A 3 -5.03 13.93 4.50
CA ILE A 3 -3.90 13.02 4.33
C ILE A 3 -4.46 11.62 4.13
N GLY A 4 -3.93 10.88 3.16
CA GLY A 4 -4.31 9.50 2.89
C GLY A 4 -3.10 8.60 2.63
N ILE A 5 -3.30 7.29 2.64
CA ILE A 5 -2.26 6.29 2.34
C ILE A 5 -2.55 5.54 1.04
N CYS A 6 -1.49 5.14 0.34
CA CYS A 6 -1.59 4.21 -0.76
C CYS A 6 -1.63 2.77 -0.22
N SER A 7 -2.69 2.01 -0.50
CA SER A 7 -2.80 0.65 0.02
C SER A 7 -1.74 -0.30 -0.56
N TRP A 8 -1.20 -0.01 -1.75
CA TRP A 8 -0.12 -0.81 -2.35
C TRP A 8 1.20 -0.67 -1.60
N SER A 9 1.51 0.52 -1.07
CA SER A 9 2.75 0.69 -0.28
C SER A 9 2.72 -0.05 1.06
N LEU A 10 1.53 -0.42 1.55
CA LEU A 10 1.36 -1.18 2.79
C LEU A 10 1.71 -2.66 2.61
N GLN A 11 1.86 -3.15 1.36
CA GLN A 11 2.21 -4.53 1.05
C GLN A 11 1.35 -5.52 1.86
N ALA A 12 0.04 -5.33 1.81
CA ALA A 12 -0.89 -6.20 2.52
C ALA A 12 -1.04 -7.55 1.84
N GLU A 13 -1.01 -8.64 2.61
CA GLU A 13 -1.09 -10.00 2.07
C GLU A 13 -2.53 -10.44 1.79
N ASN A 14 -3.50 -9.87 2.52
CA ASN A 14 -4.93 -10.13 2.40
C ASN A 14 -5.73 -8.90 2.87
N LEU A 15 -7.06 -8.99 2.80
CA LEU A 15 -7.94 -7.87 3.15
C LEU A 15 -7.86 -7.54 4.65
N GLU A 16 -7.82 -8.55 5.51
CA GLU A 16 -7.74 -8.36 6.96
C GLU A 16 -6.44 -7.62 7.37
N ASP A 17 -5.31 -8.06 6.82
CA ASP A 17 -4.00 -7.42 7.01
C ASP A 17 -3.97 -5.98 6.47
N LEU A 18 -4.66 -5.71 5.34
CA LEU A 18 -4.80 -4.34 4.84
C LEU A 18 -5.53 -3.44 5.85
N ILE A 19 -6.66 -3.92 6.39
CA ILE A 19 -7.45 -3.15 7.35
C ILE A 19 -6.65 -2.89 8.62
N GLU A 20 -5.97 -3.90 9.14
CA GLU A 20 -5.12 -3.76 10.33
C GLU A 20 -4.01 -2.72 10.09
N LYS A 21 -3.30 -2.80 8.96
CA LYS A 21 -2.24 -1.85 8.61
C LYS A 21 -2.77 -0.42 8.43
N VAL A 22 -3.94 -0.25 7.82
CA VAL A 22 -4.55 1.08 7.65
C VAL A 22 -4.95 1.67 9.00
N ASP A 23 -5.54 0.87 9.89
CA ASP A 23 -5.90 1.28 11.25
C ASP A 23 -4.66 1.70 12.06
N GLN A 24 -3.57 0.93 11.98
CA GLN A 24 -2.29 1.27 12.64
C GLN A 24 -1.67 2.59 12.14
N VAL A 25 -1.91 2.99 10.88
CA VAL A 25 -1.45 4.29 10.36
C VAL A 25 -2.24 5.45 10.96
N GLY A 26 -3.47 5.24 11.44
CA GLY A 26 -4.26 6.23 12.15
C GLY A 26 -4.83 7.34 11.27
N ILE A 27 -5.19 7.01 10.02
CA ILE A 27 -5.77 7.93 9.04
C ILE A 27 -7.10 7.40 8.50
N ASP A 28 -7.93 8.29 7.98
CA ASP A 28 -9.29 7.97 7.54
C ASP A 28 -9.46 7.86 6.01
N ALA A 29 -8.36 7.86 5.24
CA ALA A 29 -8.41 7.97 3.79
C ALA A 29 -7.41 7.06 3.09
N VAL A 30 -7.89 6.33 2.07
CA VAL A 30 -7.10 5.37 1.29
C VAL A 30 -7.18 5.66 -0.22
N GLN A 31 -6.03 5.60 -0.89
CA GLN A 31 -5.93 5.28 -2.32
C GLN A 31 -5.83 3.76 -2.47
N LEU A 32 -6.88 3.14 -3.01
CA LEU A 32 -7.02 1.68 -3.07
C LEU A 32 -6.34 1.08 -4.30
N ALA A 33 -5.48 0.08 -4.10
CA ALA A 33 -4.98 -0.79 -5.15
C ALA A 33 -6.08 -1.75 -5.61
N LEU A 34 -6.40 -1.75 -6.91
CA LEU A 34 -7.52 -2.51 -7.47
C LEU A 34 -7.18 -3.96 -7.82
N ASP A 35 -5.91 -4.30 -7.98
CA ASP A 35 -5.52 -5.65 -8.39
C ASP A 35 -5.95 -6.73 -7.38
N PRO A 36 -5.67 -6.61 -6.07
CA PRO A 36 -6.14 -7.59 -5.08
C PRO A 36 -7.68 -7.66 -4.98
N VAL A 37 -8.35 -6.53 -5.20
CA VAL A 37 -9.83 -6.44 -5.22
C VAL A 37 -10.40 -7.24 -6.39
N ARG A 38 -9.81 -7.08 -7.58
CA ARG A 38 -10.20 -7.77 -8.81
C ARG A 38 -9.89 -9.26 -8.76
N GLU A 39 -8.77 -9.63 -8.15
CA GLU A 39 -8.21 -10.99 -8.21
C GLU A 39 -8.71 -11.91 -7.10
N GLY A 40 -9.26 -11.39 -6.00
CA GLY A 40 -9.81 -12.27 -4.98
C GLY A 40 -10.60 -11.63 -3.85
N TRP A 41 -10.30 -10.39 -3.43
CA TRP A 41 -10.98 -9.83 -2.26
C TRP A 41 -12.45 -9.49 -2.52
N GLY A 42 -12.78 -9.06 -3.74
CA GLY A 42 -14.14 -8.67 -4.11
C GLY A 42 -14.54 -7.28 -3.60
N VAL A 43 -15.31 -6.55 -4.42
CA VAL A 43 -15.63 -5.13 -4.16
C VAL A 43 -16.48 -4.95 -2.91
N ASP A 44 -17.46 -5.83 -2.69
CA ASP A 44 -18.40 -5.68 -1.57
C ASP A 44 -17.74 -5.96 -0.21
N ALA A 45 -16.87 -6.97 -0.14
CA ALA A 45 -16.10 -7.28 1.08
C ALA A 45 -15.18 -6.12 1.45
N VAL A 46 -14.47 -5.57 0.46
CA VAL A 46 -13.56 -4.42 0.66
C VAL A 46 -14.34 -3.19 1.13
N ARG A 47 -15.50 -2.89 0.51
CA ARG A 47 -16.36 -1.78 0.92
C ARG A 47 -16.85 -1.94 2.35
N LEU A 48 -17.32 -3.14 2.72
CA LEU A 48 -17.80 -3.42 4.07
C LEU A 48 -16.67 -3.24 5.09
N ALA A 49 -15.51 -3.85 4.84
CA ALA A 49 -14.39 -3.83 5.77
C ALA A 49 -13.87 -2.41 6.04
N PHE A 50 -13.73 -1.56 5.01
CA PHE A 50 -13.34 -0.15 5.21
C PHE A 50 -14.42 0.66 5.93
N SER A 51 -15.70 0.38 5.65
CA SER A 51 -16.82 1.06 6.32
C SER A 51 -16.86 0.74 7.82
N GLU A 52 -16.51 -0.48 8.24
CA GLU A 52 -16.53 -0.89 9.64
C GLU A 52 -15.46 -0.17 10.48
N VAL A 53 -14.34 0.20 9.86
CA VAL A 53 -13.25 0.96 10.51
C VAL A 53 -13.31 2.47 10.24
N GLY A 54 -14.35 2.95 9.56
CA GLY A 54 -14.54 4.38 9.31
C GLY A 54 -13.52 5.00 8.34
N VAL A 55 -12.95 4.19 7.45
CA VAL A 55 -11.99 4.64 6.42
C VAL A 55 -12.69 4.82 5.08
N GLU A 56 -12.39 5.90 4.39
CA GLU A 56 -12.94 6.21 3.06
C GLU A 56 -11.92 5.89 1.95
N VAL A 57 -12.39 5.23 0.90
CA VAL A 57 -11.64 5.08 -0.35
C VAL A 57 -11.83 6.36 -1.18
N ILE A 58 -10.81 7.21 -1.22
CA ILE A 58 -10.87 8.54 -1.87
C ILE A 58 -10.32 8.53 -3.29
N SER A 59 -9.54 7.53 -3.64
CA SER A 59 -9.03 7.29 -4.98
C SER A 59 -8.68 5.82 -5.15
N ALA A 60 -8.38 5.41 -6.38
CA ALA A 60 -7.97 4.06 -6.67
C ALA A 60 -6.85 4.06 -7.71
N MET A 61 -6.03 3.02 -7.70
CA MET A 61 -5.00 2.79 -8.70
C MET A 61 -4.97 1.32 -9.11
N MET A 62 -4.48 1.07 -10.32
CA MET A 62 -4.24 -0.27 -10.85
C MET A 62 -2.79 -0.33 -11.30
N ALA A 63 -2.12 -1.44 -11.04
CA ALA A 63 -0.76 -1.63 -11.51
C ALA A 63 -0.72 -1.66 -13.04
N LEU A 64 0.38 -1.16 -13.61
CA LEU A 64 0.67 -1.39 -15.01
C LEU A 64 0.90 -2.90 -15.22
N ALA A 65 0.26 -3.47 -16.23
CA ALA A 65 0.48 -4.87 -16.58
C ALA A 65 1.98 -5.16 -16.82
N GLY A 66 2.51 -6.16 -16.12
CA GLY A 66 3.93 -6.53 -16.20
C GLY A 66 4.85 -5.72 -15.27
N ALA A 67 4.33 -4.82 -14.43
CA ALA A 67 5.11 -4.21 -13.37
C ALA A 67 5.44 -5.24 -12.29
N ASP A 68 6.73 -5.45 -12.03
CA ASP A 68 7.18 -6.31 -10.95
C ASP A 68 7.03 -5.59 -9.60
N SER A 69 6.32 -6.23 -8.67
CA SER A 69 6.15 -5.76 -7.29
C SER A 69 6.95 -6.60 -6.29
N SER A 70 7.79 -7.52 -6.78
CA SER A 70 8.65 -8.35 -5.94
C SER A 70 9.63 -7.48 -5.14
N PRO A 71 9.91 -7.81 -3.87
CA PRO A 71 10.89 -7.09 -3.09
C PRO A 71 12.25 -7.12 -3.81
N LEU A 72 12.91 -5.97 -3.84
CA LEU A 72 14.27 -5.90 -4.38
C LEU A 72 15.20 -6.80 -3.55
N PRO A 73 16.14 -7.51 -4.20
CA PRO A 73 17.16 -8.23 -3.46
C PRO A 73 17.93 -7.27 -2.55
N SER A 74 18.32 -7.75 -1.38
CA SER A 74 19.10 -6.96 -0.42
C SER A 74 20.34 -6.40 -1.11
N LEU A 75 20.42 -5.07 -1.19
CA LEU A 75 21.55 -4.38 -1.79
C LEU A 75 22.71 -4.41 -0.79
N ALA A 76 23.88 -4.88 -1.22
CA ALA A 76 25.10 -4.69 -0.44
C ALA A 76 25.34 -3.18 -0.26
N PRO A 77 25.86 -2.74 0.91
CA PRO A 77 26.13 -1.33 1.15
C PRO A 77 27.05 -0.79 0.05
N ILE A 78 26.56 0.23 -0.66
CA ILE A 78 27.36 0.98 -1.62
C ILE A 78 28.35 1.83 -0.83
N HIS A 79 29.65 1.56 -0.99
CA HIS A 79 30.68 2.45 -0.46
C HIS A 79 30.64 3.76 -1.24
N VAL A 80 30.00 4.78 -0.66
CA VAL A 80 30.08 6.14 -1.18
C VAL A 80 31.46 6.68 -0.82
N GLY A 81 32.42 6.51 -1.73
CA GLY A 81 33.80 6.97 -1.58
C GLY A 81 33.87 8.49 -1.51
N GLY A 82 33.66 9.04 -0.32
CA GLY A 82 33.97 10.43 -0.01
C GLY A 82 35.48 10.60 0.09
N ARG A 83 36.08 11.26 -0.90
CA ARG A 83 37.38 11.91 -0.71
C ARG A 83 37.22 12.89 0.45
N ALA A 84 37.76 12.55 1.61
CA ALA A 84 38.04 13.54 2.64
C ALA A 84 39.03 14.54 2.03
N ALA A 85 38.52 15.73 1.74
CA ALA A 85 39.30 16.85 1.28
C ALA A 85 39.46 17.79 2.48
N TYR A 86 40.69 17.76 3.01
CA TYR A 86 41.36 18.69 3.94
C TYR A 86 40.82 18.80 5.37
#